data_AF-A0A2V9PW47-F1
#
_entry.id   AF-A0A2V9PW47-F1
#
_cell.length_a   1.000
_cell.length_b   1.000
_cell.length_c   1.000
_cell.angle_alpha   90.00
_cell.angle_beta   90.00
_cell.angle_gamma   90.00
#
_symmetry.space_group_name_H-M   'P 1'
#
loop_
_entity.id
_entity.type
_entity.pdbx_description
1 polymer ?
#
loop_
_entity_poly.entity_id
_entity_poly.type
_entity_poly.pdbx_seq_one_letter_code
_entity_poly.pdbx_strand_id
1 'polypeptide(L)'
;MVGGMTKLSFDETLIEVWRQALVENAKAVKVGGESYPVRRTPKLGLREVDFTFDGDEIRGLEQNPDTKSRWAQLARSGKKVMQFLSEGRYVANVVDGKVTRYGKTR
;
A
#
# COMPACT_ATOMS: atom_id res chain seq x y z
N MET A 1 -6.03 -32.40 -6.89
CA MET A 1 -6.62 -31.12 -7.33
C MET A 1 -5.97 -30.02 -6.52
N VAL A 2 -4.91 -29.39 -7.03
CA VAL A 2 -4.34 -28.19 -6.39
C VAL A 2 -5.15 -27.02 -6.94
N GLY A 3 -6.00 -26.44 -6.11
CA GLY A 3 -6.85 -25.31 -6.47
C GLY A 3 -5.97 -24.18 -6.99
N GLY A 4 -6.29 -23.69 -8.20
CA GLY A 4 -5.63 -22.53 -8.77
C GLY A 4 -5.77 -21.36 -7.80
N MET A 5 -4.66 -20.93 -7.20
CA MET A 5 -4.61 -19.66 -6.50
C MET A 5 -4.83 -18.58 -7.54
N THR A 6 -6.06 -18.08 -7.65
CA THR A 6 -6.35 -16.89 -8.45
C THR A 6 -5.44 -15.78 -7.97
N LYS A 7 -4.56 -15.33 -8.86
CA LYS A 7 -3.72 -14.16 -8.67
C LYS A 7 -4.63 -12.97 -8.38
N LEU A 8 -4.41 -12.30 -7.25
CA LEU A 8 -5.15 -11.09 -6.90
C LEU A 8 -4.99 -10.04 -8.00
N SER A 9 -6.04 -9.28 -8.26
CA SER A 9 -5.92 -8.07 -9.07
C SER A 9 -4.98 -7.06 -8.40
N PHE A 10 -4.57 -6.04 -9.16
CA PHE A 10 -3.75 -4.96 -8.61
C PHE A 10 -4.43 -4.29 -7.41
N ASP A 11 -5.73 -3.95 -7.51
CA ASP A 11 -6.45 -3.28 -6.41
C ASP A 11 -6.56 -4.15 -5.17
N GLU A 12 -6.89 -5.43 -5.33
CA GLU A 12 -6.94 -6.38 -4.22
C GLU A 12 -5.57 -6.52 -3.56
N THR A 13 -4.49 -6.53 -4.35
CA THR A 13 -3.12 -6.56 -3.84
C THR A 13 -2.82 -5.31 -3.01
N LEU A 14 -3.18 -4.11 -3.50
CA LEU A 14 -2.97 -2.87 -2.75
C LEU A 14 -3.76 -2.85 -1.44
N ILE A 15 -5.00 -3.35 -1.45
CA ILE A 15 -5.83 -3.48 -0.25
C ILE A 15 -5.17 -4.44 0.74
N GLU A 16 -4.70 -5.60 0.29
CA GLU A 16 -4.03 -6.57 1.16
C GLU A 16 -2.75 -6.01 1.79
N VAL A 17 -1.93 -5.33 1.00
CA VAL A 17 -0.71 -4.67 1.51
C VAL A 17 -1.07 -3.60 2.56
N TRP A 18 -2.04 -2.73 2.27
CA TRP A 18 -2.52 -1.72 3.22
C TRP A 18 -3.05 -2.34 4.51
N ARG A 19 -3.87 -3.39 4.39
CA ARG A 19 -4.51 -4.08 5.52
C ARG A 19 -3.45 -4.71 6.42
N GLN A 20 -2.57 -5.52 5.85
CA GLN A 20 -1.51 -6.20 6.61
C GLN A 20 -0.55 -5.18 7.26
N ALA A 21 -0.13 -4.15 6.51
CA ALA A 21 0.82 -3.17 7.02
C ALA A 21 0.22 -2.22 8.06
N LEU A 22 -0.97 -1.65 7.83
CA LEU A 22 -1.51 -0.55 8.65
C LEU A 22 -2.60 -0.97 9.64
N VAL A 23 -3.38 -1.99 9.31
CA VAL A 23 -4.51 -2.45 10.15
C VAL A 23 -4.06 -3.58 11.06
N GLU A 24 -3.43 -4.62 10.50
CA GLU A 24 -2.96 -5.78 11.27
C GLU A 24 -1.62 -5.55 11.96
N ASN A 25 -0.94 -4.44 11.64
CA ASN A 25 0.36 -4.11 12.18
C ASN A 25 1.41 -5.23 11.93
N ALA A 26 1.34 -5.89 10.78
CA ALA A 26 2.27 -6.95 10.44
C ALA A 26 3.70 -6.41 10.23
N LYS A 27 4.71 -7.24 10.57
CA LYS A 27 6.12 -6.94 10.32
C LYS A 27 6.54 -7.24 8.88
N ALA A 28 5.73 -7.99 8.15
CA ALA A 28 5.89 -8.30 6.74
C ALA A 28 4.52 -8.48 6.10
N VAL A 29 4.39 -8.12 4.83
CA VAL A 29 3.19 -8.36 4.01
C VAL A 29 3.42 -9.57 3.12
N LYS A 30 2.37 -10.34 2.88
CA LYS A 30 2.36 -11.46 1.93
C LYS A 30 1.65 -11.04 0.65
N VAL A 31 2.35 -11.16 -0.48
CA VAL A 31 1.82 -10.87 -1.82
C VAL A 31 2.27 -11.99 -2.75
N GLY A 32 1.32 -12.63 -3.45
CA GLY A 32 1.65 -13.67 -4.43
C GLY A 32 2.41 -14.89 -3.89
N GLY A 33 2.36 -15.15 -2.57
CA GLY A 33 3.13 -16.21 -1.92
C GLY A 33 4.52 -15.78 -1.42
N GLU A 34 4.98 -14.58 -1.80
CA GLU A 34 6.21 -13.97 -1.30
C GLU A 34 5.95 -13.12 -0.05
N SER A 35 7.01 -12.83 0.71
CA SER A 35 6.96 -12.06 1.95
C SER A 35 7.88 -10.85 1.87
N TYR A 36 7.31 -9.66 2.07
CA TYR A 36 8.03 -8.39 1.97
C TYR A 36 8.04 -7.66 3.31
N PRO A 37 9.20 -7.23 3.83
CA PRO A 37 9.29 -6.62 5.15
C PRO A 37 8.64 -5.23 5.19
N VAL A 38 7.89 -4.96 6.27
CA VAL A 38 7.40 -3.62 6.59
C VAL A 38 8.50 -2.91 7.37
N ARG A 39 9.03 -1.84 6.79
CA ARG A 39 10.04 -0.97 7.40
C ARG A 39 9.40 0.30 7.95
N ARG A 40 10.18 1.11 8.65
CA ARG A 40 9.78 2.44 9.12
C ARG A 40 10.73 3.48 8.55
N THR A 41 10.17 4.56 8.03
CA THR A 41 10.94 5.70 7.55
C THR A 41 11.74 6.32 8.71
N PRO A 42 13.02 6.69 8.50
CA PRO A 42 13.90 7.12 9.60
C PRO A 42 13.44 8.37 10.35
N LYS A 43 12.82 9.34 9.65
CA LYS A 43 12.49 10.65 10.23
C LYS A 43 11.15 10.68 10.96
N LEU A 44 10.15 9.98 10.42
CA LEU A 44 8.76 10.09 10.89
C LEU A 44 8.20 8.76 11.39
N GLY A 45 8.96 7.66 11.26
CA GLY A 45 8.52 6.34 11.71
C GLY A 45 7.31 5.78 10.96
N LEU A 46 6.96 6.38 9.81
CA LEU A 46 5.88 5.96 8.91
C LEU A 46 6.22 4.61 8.31
N ARG A 47 5.24 3.72 8.18
CA ARG A 47 5.46 2.41 7.57
C ARG A 47 5.71 2.52 6.08
N GLU A 48 6.66 1.73 5.60
CA GLU A 48 6.92 1.57 4.18
C GLU A 48 7.12 0.09 3.84
N VAL A 49 6.75 -0.29 2.63
CA VAL A 49 6.93 -1.65 2.11
C VAL A 49 7.19 -1.58 0.62
N ASP A 50 8.29 -2.21 0.20
CA ASP A 50 8.63 -2.38 -1.21
C ASP A 50 8.28 -3.81 -1.60
N PHE A 51 7.47 -3.99 -2.63
CA PHE A 51 7.03 -5.29 -3.13
C PHE A 51 6.90 -5.30 -4.65
N THR A 52 6.86 -6.49 -5.23
CA THR A 52 6.70 -6.65 -6.68
C THR A 52 5.28 -7.11 -7.01
N PHE A 53 4.68 -6.50 -8.03
CA PHE A 53 3.42 -6.95 -8.62
C PHE A 53 3.59 -6.96 -10.14
N ASP A 54 3.36 -8.10 -10.78
CA ASP A 54 3.43 -8.28 -12.24
C ASP A 54 4.75 -7.86 -12.88
N GLY A 55 5.84 -7.91 -12.11
CA GLY A 55 7.18 -7.50 -12.52
C GLY A 55 7.49 -6.03 -12.22
N ASP A 56 6.50 -5.24 -11.80
CA ASP A 56 6.69 -3.84 -11.41
C ASP A 56 7.00 -3.71 -9.92
N GLU A 57 7.99 -2.89 -9.59
CA GLU A 57 8.27 -2.51 -8.21
C GLU A 57 7.26 -1.46 -7.73
N ILE A 58 6.60 -1.76 -6.61
CA ILE A 58 5.61 -0.90 -5.97
C ILE A 58 6.06 -0.62 -4.53
N ARG A 59 6.04 0.65 -4.15
CA ARG A 59 6.24 1.10 -2.76
C ARG A 59 4.91 1.50 -2.15
N GLY A 60 4.50 0.82 -1.08
CA GLY A 60 3.46 1.29 -0.17
C GLY A 60 4.06 2.17 0.94
N LEU A 61 3.54 3.37 1.12
CA LEU A 61 3.99 4.35 2.12
C LEU A 61 2.80 4.86 2.94
N GLU A 62 2.88 4.72 4.26
CA GLU A 62 1.92 5.32 5.19
C GLU A 62 1.87 6.84 5.02
N GLN A 63 0.66 7.38 4.93
CA GLN A 63 0.45 8.81 4.74
C GLN A 63 0.96 9.61 5.94
N ASN A 64 1.83 10.59 5.68
CA ASN A 64 2.19 11.58 6.67
C ASN A 64 0.99 12.50 7.00
N PRO A 65 0.47 12.49 8.25
CA PRO A 65 -0.62 13.35 8.68
C PRO A 65 -0.24 14.83 8.70
N ASP A 66 1.04 15.21 8.73
CA ASP A 66 1.46 16.62 8.87
C ASP A 66 1.48 17.39 7.54
N THR A 67 1.28 16.70 6.41
CA THR A 67 1.25 17.35 5.10
C THR A 67 -0.09 18.04 4.80
N LYS A 68 -0.15 18.85 3.74
CA LYS A 68 -1.35 19.64 3.38
C LYS A 68 -2.36 18.89 2.49
N SER A 69 -2.12 17.62 2.15
CA SER A 69 -2.97 16.88 1.21
C SER A 69 -4.32 16.49 1.82
N ARG A 70 -5.33 16.21 0.96
CA ARG A 70 -6.61 15.63 1.38
C ARG A 70 -6.40 14.29 2.12
N TRP A 71 -5.43 13.50 1.69
CA TRP A 71 -5.06 12.23 2.34
C TRP A 71 -4.51 12.43 3.74
N ALA A 72 -3.71 13.47 3.95
CA ALA A 72 -3.19 13.83 5.26
C ALA A 72 -4.30 14.28 6.22
N GLN A 73 -5.34 14.97 5.73
CA GLN A 73 -6.51 15.29 6.56
C GLN A 73 -7.22 14.01 7.06
N LEU A 74 -7.35 13.00 6.20
CA LEU A 74 -7.93 11.71 6.56
C LEU A 74 -7.03 10.93 7.55
N ALA A 75 -5.71 10.95 7.33
CA ALA A 75 -4.76 10.37 8.27
C ALA A 75 -4.82 11.06 9.64
N ARG A 76 -4.90 12.40 9.68
CA ARG A 76 -5.09 13.19 10.90
C ARG A 76 -6.39 12.84 11.62
N SER A 77 -7.45 12.51 10.89
CA SER A 77 -8.71 12.06 11.49
C SER A 77 -8.69 10.58 11.94
N GLY A 78 -7.52 9.94 11.94
CA GLY A 78 -7.34 8.56 12.41
C GLY A 78 -7.53 7.47 11.36
N LYS A 79 -7.83 7.82 10.10
CA LYS A 79 -7.96 6.81 9.03
C LYS A 79 -6.61 6.24 8.67
N LYS A 80 -6.56 4.95 8.34
CA LYS A 80 -5.35 4.32 7.80
C LYS A 80 -5.26 4.63 6.31
N VAL A 81 -4.26 5.41 5.92
CA VAL A 81 -4.06 5.81 4.54
C VAL A 81 -2.68 5.35 4.08
N MET A 82 -2.63 4.61 2.97
CA MET A 82 -1.38 4.22 2.32
C MET A 82 -1.36 4.72 0.88
N GLN A 83 -0.29 5.43 0.53
CA GLN A 83 0.05 5.83 -0.82
C GLN A 83 0.87 4.75 -1.50
N PHE A 84 0.62 4.53 -2.78
CA PHE A 84 1.38 3.59 -3.60
C PHE A 84 2.11 4.34 -4.70
N LEU A 85 3.40 4.03 -4.85
CA LEU A 85 4.27 4.60 -5.85
C LEU A 85 4.88 3.49 -6.71
N SER A 86 5.08 3.78 -8.00
CA SER A 86 5.88 2.97 -8.91
C SER A 86 6.73 3.88 -9.76
N GLU A 87 8.02 3.55 -9.92
CA GLU A 87 9.01 4.38 -10.63
C GLU A 87 8.99 5.87 -10.20
N GLY A 88 8.83 6.12 -8.90
CA GLY A 88 8.77 7.48 -8.34
C GLY A 88 7.47 8.25 -8.60
N ARG A 89 6.46 7.64 -9.24
CA ARG A 89 5.15 8.25 -9.49
C ARG A 89 4.08 7.64 -8.60
N TYR A 90 3.18 8.48 -8.06
CA TYR A 90 2.01 7.98 -7.33
C TYR A 90 1.03 7.30 -8.29
N VAL A 91 0.67 6.05 -7.98
CA VAL A 91 -0.23 5.21 -8.80
C VAL A 91 -1.56 4.94 -8.12
N ALA A 92 -1.63 4.99 -6.79
CA ALA A 92 -2.89 4.85 -6.06
C ALA A 92 -2.79 5.34 -4.60
N ASN A 93 -3.96 5.50 -3.98
CA ASN A 93 -4.16 5.57 -2.54
C ASN A 93 -5.11 4.47 -2.09
N VAL A 94 -4.90 3.91 -0.90
CA VAL A 94 -5.88 3.07 -0.21
C VAL A 94 -6.27 3.69 1.11
N VAL A 95 -7.58 3.85 1.32
CA VAL A 95 -8.18 4.36 2.57
C VAL A 95 -9.35 3.48 2.96
N ASP A 96 -9.33 2.93 4.17
CA ASP A 96 -10.38 2.06 4.71
C ASP A 96 -10.79 0.96 3.71
N GLY A 97 -9.80 0.33 3.07
CA GLY A 97 -9.99 -0.73 2.07
C GLY A 97 -10.48 -0.26 0.70
N LYS A 98 -10.57 1.04 0.44
CA LYS A 98 -11.00 1.60 -0.86
C LYS A 98 -9.82 2.15 -1.64
N VAL A 99 -9.66 1.69 -2.87
CA VAL A 99 -8.60 2.15 -3.78
C VAL A 99 -9.04 3.41 -4.54
N THR A 100 -8.14 4.38 -4.66
CA THR A 100 -8.22 5.51 -5.59
C THR A 100 -6.97 5.50 -6.46
N ARG A 101 -7.09 5.06 -7.72
CA ARG A 101 -5.97 5.03 -8.68
C ARG A 101 -5.64 6.42 -9.24
N TYR A 102 -4.39 6.58 -9.66
CA TYR A 102 -3.88 7.73 -10.40
C TYR A 102 -3.21 7.26 -11.68
N GLY A 103 -3.21 8.10 -12.72
CA GLY A 103 -2.64 7.74 -14.01
C GLY A 103 -3.64 7.05 -14.94
N LYS A 104 -3.29 7.00 -16.22
CA LYS A 104 -4.24 7.03 -17.35
C LYS A 104 -5.27 5.89 -17.34
N THR A 105 -6.54 6.29 -17.40
CA THR A 105 -7.55 5.65 -18.26
C THR A 105 -6.89 5.38 -19.60
N ARG A 106 -6.63 4.11 -19.90
CA ARG A 106 -6.36 3.70 -21.28
C ARG A 106 -7.64 3.09 -21.83
#